data_AF-A0A5C8IGZ6-F1
#
_entry.id   AF-A0A5C8IGZ6-F1
#
_cell.length_a   1.000
_cell.length_b   1.000
_cell.length_c   1.000
_cell.angle_alpha   90.00
_cell.angle_beta   90.00
_cell.angle_gamma   90.00
#
_symmetry.space_group_name_H-M   'P 1'
#
loop_
_entity.id
_entity.type
_entity.pdbx_description
1 polymer ?
#
loop_
_entity_poly.entity_id
_entity_poly.type
_entity_poly.pdbx_seq_one_letter_code
_entity_poly.pdbx_strand_id
1 'polypeptide(L)' 'MRVHSSALKHGIAAEDAIHAATWATWIEDLEDDSPARQLRLGFDTRGRLLETVVLVFDSGNELVIHAMKARPQMLDLLP' A
#
# COMPACT_ATOMS: atom_id res chain seq x y z
N MET A 1 -7.79 -8.59 1.87
CA MET A 1 -7.39 -7.20 2.17
C MET A 1 -8.60 -6.27 2.20
N ARG A 2 -8.69 -5.36 3.17
CA ARG A 2 -9.73 -4.31 3.27
C ARG A 2 -9.10 -2.92 3.06
N VAL A 3 -9.93 -1.91 2.81
CA VAL A 3 -9.48 -0.51 2.66
C VAL A 3 -10.21 0.36 3.67
N HIS A 4 -9.45 1.10 4.47
CA HIS A 4 -10.00 2.11 5.37
C HIS A 4 -10.34 3.39 4.57
N SER A 5 -11.38 4.13 4.99
CA SER A 5 -11.83 5.33 4.29
C SER A 5 -10.74 6.41 4.17
N SER A 6 -9.79 6.45 5.12
CA SER A 6 -8.64 7.36 5.07
C SER A 6 -7.71 7.11 3.87
N ALA A 7 -7.63 5.89 3.37
CA ALA A 7 -6.76 5.55 2.24
C ALA A 7 -7.23 6.22 0.93
N LEU A 8 -8.52 6.57 0.85
CA LEU A 8 -9.14 7.14 -0.34
C LEU A 8 -8.96 8.66 -0.44
N LYS A 9 -8.37 9.31 0.58
CA LYS A 9 -8.24 10.78 0.66
C LYS A 9 -7.44 11.41 -0.49
N HIS A 10 -6.59 10.62 -1.18
CA HIS A 10 -5.81 11.08 -2.33
C HIS A 10 -6.43 10.72 -3.69
N GLY A 11 -7.71 10.34 -3.72
CA GLY A 11 -8.43 10.06 -4.96
C GLY A 11 -8.05 8.74 -5.64
N ILE A 12 -7.42 7.82 -4.90
CA ILE A 12 -7.17 6.45 -5.34
C ILE A 12 -8.43 5.62 -5.07
N ALA A 13 -8.89 4.88 -6.07
CA ALA A 13 -10.01 3.95 -5.90
C ALA A 13 -9.62 2.79 -4.99
N ALA A 14 -10.57 2.24 -4.23
CA ALA A 14 -10.29 1.12 -3.33
C ALA A 14 -9.74 -0.10 -4.08
N GLU A 15 -10.26 -0.38 -5.28
CA GLU A 15 -9.77 -1.45 -6.16
C GLU A 15 -8.30 -1.24 -6.58
N ASP A 16 -7.95 -0.03 -6.99
CA ASP A 16 -6.57 0.33 -7.37
C ASP A 16 -5.61 0.19 -6.19
N ALA A 17 -6.02 0.63 -5.00
CA ALA A 17 -5.23 0.50 -3.78
C ALA A 17 -5.02 -0.97 -3.37
N ILE A 18 -6.07 -1.80 -3.44
CA ILE A 18 -5.97 -3.24 -3.17
C ILE A 18 -5.05 -3.91 -4.19
N HIS A 19 -5.21 -3.62 -5.48
CA HIS A 19 -4.41 -4.23 -6.53
C HIS A 19 -2.92 -3.94 -6.32
N ALA A 20 -2.57 -2.66 -6.13
CA ALA A 20 -1.19 -2.23 -5.89
C ALA A 20 -0.58 -2.83 -4.61
N ALA A 21 -1.35 -2.89 -3.51
CA ALA A 21 -0.86 -3.43 -2.25
C ALA A 21 -0.75 -4.97 -2.24
N THR A 22 -1.57 -5.67 -3.04
CA THR A 22 -1.55 -7.13 -3.15
C THR A 22 -0.38 -7.59 -4.02
N TRP A 23 -0.15 -6.91 -5.14
CA TRP A 23 0.90 -7.23 -6.12
C TRP A 23 2.07 -6.25 -5.99
N ALA A 24 2.48 -5.99 -4.75
CA ALA A 24 3.55 -5.06 -4.46
C ALA A 24 4.88 -5.54 -5.08
N THR A 25 5.59 -4.64 -5.76
CA THR A 25 6.95 -4.88 -6.26
C THR A 25 8.01 -4.58 -5.20
N TRP A 26 7.65 -3.84 -4.16
CA TRP A 26 8.50 -3.50 -3.02
C TRP A 26 7.67 -3.51 -1.74
N ILE A 27 8.21 -4.10 -0.69
CA ILE A 27 7.61 -4.14 0.65
C ILE A 27 8.72 -3.78 1.65
N GLU A 28 8.44 -2.81 2.50
CA GLU A 28 9.31 -2.40 3.60
C GLU A 28 8.50 -2.37 4.89
N ASP A 29 8.98 -3.08 5.91
CA ASP A 29 8.41 -3.05 7.26
C ASP A 29 8.85 -1.74 7.93
N LEU A 30 7.88 -0.87 8.24
CA LEU A 30 8.11 0.42 8.91
C LEU A 30 8.18 0.25 10.43
N GLU A 31 7.34 -0.63 10.97
CA GLU A 31 7.21 -0.93 12.40
C GLU A 31 6.78 -2.40 12.55
N ASP A 32 7.44 -3.12 13.46
CA ASP A 32 7.20 -4.55 13.75
C ASP A 32 6.19 -4.78 14.90
N ASP A 33 5.57 -3.73 15.45
CA ASP A 33 4.54 -3.86 16.49
C ASP A 33 3.21 -4.35 15.89
N SER A 34 2.35 -5.02 16.66
CA SER A 34 1.09 -5.59 16.15
C SER A 34 -0.06 -4.56 16.20
N PRO A 35 -0.70 -4.21 15.07
CA PRO A 35 -0.49 -4.75 13.72
C PRO A 35 0.72 -4.13 13.00
N ALA A 36 1.52 -4.99 12.36
CA ALA A 36 2.74 -4.59 11.67
C ALA A 36 2.41 -3.61 10.54
N ARG A 37 3.25 -2.60 10.39
CA ARG A 37 3.02 -1.54 9.41
C ARG A 37 3.97 -1.68 8.24
N GLN A 38 3.41 -1.87 7.05
CA GLN A 38 4.18 -2.01 5.82
C GLN A 38 3.98 -0.84 4.88
N LEU A 39 5.07 -0.34 4.32
CA LEU A 39 5.07 0.44 3.09
C LEU A 39 5.11 -0.54 1.91
N ARG A 40 4.14 -0.43 1.00
CA ARG A 40 4.11 -1.25 -0.22
C ARG A 40 4.04 -0.37 -1.46
N LEU A 41 4.96 -0.59 -2.40
CA LEU A 41 4.92 0.02 -3.73
C LEU A 41 4.40 -1.00 -4.73
N GLY A 42 3.42 -0.62 -5.54
CA GLY A 42 2.85 -1.51 -6.56
C GLY A 42 2.08 -0.75 -7.62
N PHE A 43 1.89 -1.38 -8.77
CA PHE A 43 1.11 -0.78 -9.86
C PHE A 43 -0.38 -1.00 -9.61
N ASP A 44 -1.20 0.01 -9.91
CA ASP A 44 -2.64 -0.17 -9.93
C ASP A 44 -3.16 -0.82 -11.22
N THR A 45 -4.48 -0.95 -11.35
CA THR A 45 -5.14 -1.56 -12.51
C THR A 45 -4.91 -0.79 -13.82
N ARG A 46 -4.32 0.41 -13.76
CA ARG A 46 -4.03 1.29 -14.89
C ARG A 46 -2.53 1.48 -15.12
N GLY A 47 -1.69 0.72 -14.43
CA GLY A 47 -0.23 0.80 -14.56
C GLY A 47 0.39 2.05 -13.92
N ARG A 48 -0.32 2.74 -13.02
CA ARG A 48 0.26 3.84 -12.23
C ARG A 48 0.91 3.26 -10.99
N LEU A 49 2.16 3.63 -10.71
CA LEU A 49 2.82 3.23 -9.47
C LEU A 49 2.18 3.96 -8.29
N LEU A 50 1.71 3.20 -7.32
CA LEU A 50 1.14 3.69 -6.07
C LEU A 50 2.04 3.36 -4.89
N GLU A 51 2.02 4.25 -3.92
CA GLU A 51 2.57 4.06 -2.58
C GLU A 51 1.38 3.80 -1.63
N THR A 52 1.43 2.68 -0.90
CA THR A 52 0.38 2.28 0.04
C THR A 52 0.96 1.95 1.41
N VAL A 53 0.18 2.21 2.47
CA VAL A 53 0.50 1.74 3.81
C VAL A 53 -0.53 0.70 4.22
N VAL A 54 -0.05 -0.48 4.59
CA VAL A 54 -0.86 -1.64 4.96
C VAL A 54 -0.58 -2.02 6.41
N LEU A 55 -1.63 -2.21 7.20
CA LEU A 55 -1.55 -2.86 8.50
C LEU A 55 -1.74 -4.37 8.28
N VAL A 56 -0.80 -5.16 8.78
CA VAL A 56 -0.82 -6.63 8.75
C VAL A 56 -1.04 -7.11 10.18
N PHE A 57 -2.18 -7.75 10.42
CA PHE A 57 -2.55 -8.24 11.74
C PHE A 57 -2.03 -9.67 11.92
N ASP A 58 -1.78 -10.09 13.17
CA ASP A 58 -1.34 -11.47 13.48
C ASP A 58 -2.32 -12.55 12.99
N SER A 59 -3.58 -12.18 12.77
CA SER A 59 -4.61 -13.04 12.15
C SER A 59 -4.42 -13.27 10.64
N GLY A 60 -3.44 -12.64 10.00
CA GLY A 60 -3.25 -12.61 8.55
C GLY A 60 -4.20 -11.65 7.82
N ASN A 61 -5.07 -10.94 8.53
CA ASN A 61 -5.88 -9.88 7.94
C ASN A 61 -5.00 -8.69 7.55
N GLU A 62 -5.39 -8.01 6.48
CA GLU A 62 -4.67 -6.84 5.98
C GLU A 62 -5.64 -5.66 5.76
N LEU A 63 -5.21 -4.46 6.15
CA LEU A 63 -5.96 -3.22 6.00
C LEU A 63 -5.10 -2.11 5.39
N VAL A 64 -5.48 -1.64 4.21
CA VAL A 64 -4.85 -0.45 3.61
C VAL A 64 -5.38 0.79 4.32
N ILE A 65 -4.48 1.59 4.90
CA ILE A 65 -4.81 2.82 5.65
C ILE A 65 -4.38 4.10 4.93
N HIS A 66 -3.52 3.98 3.92
CA HIS A 66 -3.06 5.07 3.07
C HIS A 66 -2.83 4.56 1.63
N ALA A 67 -3.21 5.35 0.63
CA ALA A 67 -2.90 5.08 -0.77
C ALA A 67 -2.75 6.41 -1.52
N MET A 68 -1.67 6.57 -2.28
CA MET A 68 -1.43 7.72 -3.14
C MET A 68 -0.57 7.32 -4.35
N LYS A 69 -0.47 8.21 -5.35
CA LYS A 69 0.56 8.04 -6.40
C LYS A 69 1.93 8.03 -5.73
N ALA A 70 2.80 7.12 -6.16
CA ALA A 70 4.16 7.05 -5.63
C ALA A 70 4.87 8.39 -5.82
N ARG A 71 5.51 8.86 -4.75
CA ARG A 71 6.36 10.06 -4.81
C ARG A 71 7.60 9.75 -5.63
N PRO A 72 8.19 10.73 -6.35
CA PRO A 72 9.35 10.48 -7.22
C PRO A 72 10.51 9.74 -6.54
N GLN A 73 10.78 10.04 -5.26
CA GLN A 73 11.84 9.41 -4.45
C GLN A 73 11.62 7.91 -4.21
N MET A 74 10.39 7.42 -4.28
CA MET A 74 10.10 5.99 -4.11
C MET A 74 10.60 5.15 -5.29
N LEU A 75 10.86 5.77 -6.43
CA LEU A 75 11.44 5.07 -7.59
C LEU A 75 12.86 4.58 -7.31
N ASP A 76 13.59 5.24 -6.41
CA ASP A 76 14.95 4.86 -6.02
C ASP A 76 14.99 3.54 -5.22
N LEU A 77 13.83 3.05 -4.76
CA LEU A 77 13.68 1.78 -4.04
C LEU A 77 13.38 0.60 -4.98
N LEU A 78 13.10 0.86 -6.26
CA LEU A 78 12.80 -0.20 -7.22
C LEU A 78 14.11 -0.84 -7.75
N PRO A 79 14.11 -2.16 -8.00
CA PRO A 79 15.27 -2.89 -8.50
C PRO A 79 15.63 -2.57 -9.97
#